data_AF-A0A6J6M973-F1
#
_entry.id   AF-A0A6J6M973-F1
#
_cell.length_a   1.000
_cell.length_b   1.000
_cell.length_c   1.000
_cell.angle_alpha   90.00
_cell.angle_beta   90.00
_cell.angle_gamma   90.00
#
_symmetry.space_group_name_H-M   'P 1'
#
loop_
_entity.id
_entity.type
_entity.pdbx_description
1 polymer ?
#
loop_
_entity_poly.entity_id
_entity_poly.type
_entity_poly.pdbx_seq_one_letter_code
_entity_poly.pdbx_strand_id
1 'polypeptide(L)' 'MHILAFGMTYLADRSELVAGELSGECVLEYFRDDKLVGVCGIGMRPTIQSYRTKFSLA' A
#
# COMPACT_ATOMS: atom_id res chain seq x y z
N MET A 1 -5.11 -16.18 -2.08
CA MET A 1 -5.14 -14.70 -1.96
C MET A 1 -4.19 -14.30 -0.84
N HIS A 2 -3.23 -13.42 -1.11
CA HIS A 2 -2.27 -12.95 -0.10
C HIS A 2 -2.40 -11.45 0.07
N ILE A 3 -2.30 -10.99 1.30
CA ILE A 3 -2.27 -9.57 1.64
C ILE A 3 -0.85 -9.25 2.11
N LEU A 4 -0.29 -8.15 1.60
CA LEU A 4 1.01 -7.64 2.02
C LEU A 4 0.90 -6.13 2.19
N ALA A 5 1.45 -5.62 3.29
CA ALA A 5 1.46 -4.20 3.58
C ALA A 5 2.83 -3.75 4.09
N PHE A 6 3.17 -2.49 3.81
CA PHE A 6 4.34 -1.80 4.35
C PHE A 6 3.95 -0.44 4.92
N GLY A 7 4.74 0.04 5.90
CA GLY A 7 4.52 1.33 6.55
C GLY A 7 3.47 1.30 7.66
N MET A 8 2.96 2.49 8.01
CA MET A 8 2.03 2.75 9.10
C MET A 8 0.66 3.16 8.53
N THR A 9 -0.03 2.23 7.87
CA THR A 9 -1.34 2.46 7.24
C THR A 9 -2.40 2.99 8.21
N TYR A 10 -2.28 2.69 9.50
CA TYR A 10 -3.16 3.18 10.57
C TYR A 10 -3.09 4.70 10.82
N LEU A 11 -2.06 5.38 10.30
CA LEU A 11 -1.92 6.84 10.42
C LEU A 11 -2.71 7.62 9.37
N ALA A 12 -3.26 6.94 8.36
CA ALA A 12 -3.77 7.57 7.16
C ALA A 12 -5.12 8.29 7.38
N ASP A 13 -5.28 9.44 6.74
CA ASP A 13 -6.54 10.17 6.58
C ASP A 13 -7.16 9.96 5.18
N ARG A 14 -6.37 9.47 4.21
CA ARG A 14 -6.78 9.21 2.83
C ARG A 14 -6.17 7.91 2.33
N SER A 15 -6.91 7.22 1.46
CA SER A 15 -6.39 6.07 0.70
C SER A 15 -6.73 6.21 -0.77
N GLU A 16 -5.85 5.71 -1.63
CA GLU A 16 -5.99 5.80 -3.09
C GLU A 16 -5.73 4.42 -3.71
N LEU A 17 -6.65 3.98 -4.58
CA LEU A 17 -6.45 2.79 -5.40
C LEU A 17 -5.49 3.15 -6.54
N VAL A 18 -4.28 2.59 -6.51
CA VAL A 18 -3.21 2.93 -7.48
C VAL A 18 -2.94 1.83 -8.50
N ALA A 19 -3.45 0.61 -8.26
CA ALA A 19 -3.40 -0.48 -9.22
C ALA A 19 -4.56 -1.46 -9.01
N GLY A 20 -5.07 -2.02 -10.11
CA GLY A 20 -6.09 -3.07 -10.09
C GLY A 20 -7.50 -2.58 -9.76
N GLU A 21 -8.31 -3.45 -9.15
CA GLU A 21 -9.72 -3.19 -8.82
C GLU A 21 -10.10 -3.79 -7.46
N LEU A 22 -11.02 -3.15 -6.74
CA LEU A 22 -11.43 -3.59 -5.40
C LEU A 22 -12.15 -4.94 -5.37
N SER A 23 -12.72 -5.37 -6.50
CA SER A 23 -13.35 -6.69 -6.66
C SER A 23 -12.35 -7.84 -6.84
N GLY A 24 -11.07 -7.54 -7.02
CA GLY A 24 -10.04 -8.52 -7.36
C GLY A 24 -8.70 -8.23 -6.70
N GLU A 25 -7.64 -8.24 -7.51
CA GLU A 25 -6.31 -7.87 -7.05
C GLU A 25 -6.12 -6.36 -7.16
N CYS A 26 -5.57 -5.75 -6.11
CA CYS A 26 -5.39 -4.31 -6.05
C CYS A 26 -4.23 -3.86 -5.16
N VAL A 27 -3.84 -2.60 -5.33
CA VAL A 27 -2.90 -1.89 -4.45
C VAL A 27 -3.52 -0.57 -4.01
N LEU A 28 -3.54 -0.34 -2.70
CA LEU A 28 -3.91 0.93 -2.08
C LEU A 28 -2.69 1.60 -1.48
N GLU A 29 -2.50 2.87 -1.82
CA GLU A 29 -1.60 3.77 -1.10
C GLU A 29 -2.37 4.51 -0.01
N TYR A 30 -1.71 4.74 1.12
CA TYR A 30 -2.28 5.37 2.31
C TYR A 30 -1.50 6.64 2.63
N PHE A 31 -2.22 7.75 2.78
CA PHE A 31 -1.64 9.08 2.96
C PHE A 31 -2.11 9.71 4.28
N ARG A 32 -1.25 10.57 4.85
CA ARG A 32 -1.58 11.51 5.92
C ARG A 32 -0.98 12.87 5.58
N ASP A 33 -1.79 13.93 5.56
CA ASP A 33 -1.31 15.29 5.22
C ASP A 33 -0.40 15.28 3.96
N ASP A 34 -0.86 14.59 2.91
CA ASP A 34 -0.17 14.34 1.62
C ASP A 34 1.12 13.50 1.64
N LYS A 35 1.52 12.97 2.80
CA LYS A 35 2.66 12.05 2.91
C LYS A 35 2.19 10.61 2.79
N LEU A 36 2.84 9.84 1.91
CA LEU A 36 2.64 8.39 1.83
C LEU A 36 3.13 7.74 3.13
N VAL A 37 2.20 7.22 3.93
CA VAL A 37 2.48 6.58 5.22
C VAL A 37 2.43 5.07 5.16
N GLY A 38 1.80 4.48 4.12
CA GLY A 38 1.79 3.04 3.94
C GLY A 38 1.23 2.61 2.60
N VAL A 39 1.33 1.31 2.33
CA VAL A 39 0.76 0.65 1.15
C VAL A 39 0.21 -0.71 1.57
N CYS A 40 -0.91 -1.13 0.99
CA CYS A 40 -1.46 -2.48 1.16
C CYS A 40 -1.85 -3.04 -0.21
N GLY A 41 -1.49 -4.28 -0.48
CA GLY A 41 -1.94 -4.97 -1.69
C GLY A 41 -2.54 -6.32 -1.42
N ILE A 42 -3.51 -6.65 -2.26
CA ILE A 42 -4.18 -7.94 -2.35
C ILE A 42 -3.72 -8.59 -3.66
N GLY A 43 -3.03 -9.72 -3.59
CA GLY A 43 -2.36 -10.30 -4.76
C GLY A 43 -1.11 -9.49 -5.12
N MET A 44 -0.98 -9.05 -6.38
CA MET A 44 -0.02 -8.06 -6.92
C MET A 44 1.35 -7.97 -6.24
N ARG A 45 1.92 -9.11 -5.82
CA ARG A 45 3.12 -9.14 -4.98
C ARG A 45 4.32 -8.41 -5.62
N PRO A 46 4.61 -8.53 -6.93
CA PRO A 46 5.70 -7.77 -7.54
C PRO A 46 5.55 -6.25 -7.36
N THR A 47 4.33 -5.74 -7.52
CA THR A 47 4.01 -4.31 -7.36
C THR A 47 4.24 -3.88 -5.92
N ILE A 48 3.71 -4.60 -4.93
CA ILE A 48 3.89 -4.26 -3.51
C ILE A 48 5.36 -4.34 -3.08
N GLN A 49 6.09 -5.36 -3.55
CA GLN A 49 7.50 -5.52 -3.20
C GLN A 49 8.38 -4.36 -3.66
N SER A 50 7.97 -3.60 -4.69
CA SER A 50 8.67 -2.37 -5.10
C SER A 50 8.66 -1.27 -4.03
N TYR A 51 7.69 -1.29 -3.11
CA TYR A 51 7.60 -0.33 -2.00
C TYR A 51 8.49 -0.71 -0.81
N ARG A 52 9.06 -1.93 -0.81
CA ARG A 52 9.83 -2.43 0.34
C ARG A 52 10.94 -1.46 0.75
N THR A 53 11.66 -0.89 -0.21
CA THR A 53 12.77 0.05 0.06
C THR A 53 12.30 1.41 0.58
N LYS A 54 11.07 1.84 0.22
CA LYS A 54 10.48 3.10 0.72
C LYS A 54 10.15 3.02 2.21
N PHE A 55 9.94 1.81 2.73
CA PHE A 55 9.56 1.56 4.13
C PHE A 55 10.56 0.66 4.87
N SER A 56 11.76 0.43 4.31
CA SER A 56 12.77 -0.45 4.91
C SER A 56 13.65 0.23 5.97
N LEU A 57 13.27 1.40 6.47
CA LEU A 57 14.00 2.12 7.51
C LEU A 57 13.04 2.44 8.65
N ALA A 58 13.10 1.59 9.67
CA ALA A 58 12.73 1.89 11.04
C ALA A 58 14.01 1.84 11.88
#